data_AF-A0A372LW47-F1
#
_entry.id   AF-A0A372LW47-F1
#
_cell.length_a   1.000
_cell.length_b   1.000
_cell.length_c   1.000
_cell.angle_alpha   90.00
_cell.angle_beta   90.00
_cell.angle_gamma   90.00
#
_symmetry.space_group_name_H-M   'P 1'
#
loop_
_entity.id
_entity.type
_entity.pdbx_description
1 polymer ?
#
loop_
_entity_poly.entity_id
_entity_poly.type
_entity_poly.pdbx_seq_one_letter_code
_entity_poly.pdbx_strand_id
1 'polypeptide(L)' 'MGPTSKAYPVTPEGGDDDPRFTFGLLHDVRMAIQSHDYPEISNGLDLVDLQMALFGFLYGTNERRAGE' A
#
# COMPACT_ATOMS: atom_id res chain seq x y z
N MET A 1 -26.28 4.98 22.80
CA MET A 1 -25.22 4.07 22.31
C MET A 1 -24.52 4.79 21.16
N GLY A 2 -23.32 5.32 21.36
CA GLY A 2 -22.53 5.88 20.25
C GLY A 2 -22.04 4.77 19.32
N PRO A 3 -21.64 5.06 18.07
CA PRO A 3 -21.23 4.01 17.15
C PRO A 3 -19.87 3.46 17.58
N THR A 4 -19.83 2.23 18.10
CA THR A 4 -18.58 1.51 18.38
C THR A 4 -18.38 0.40 17.36
N SER A 5 -18.34 0.75 16.08
CA SER A 5 -17.98 -0.19 15.01
C SER A 5 -17.19 0.54 13.93
N LYS A 6 -16.09 -0.06 13.45
CA LYS A 6 -15.25 0.52 12.38
C LYS A 6 -16.14 0.88 11.18
N ALA A 7 -16.06 2.12 10.70
CA ALA A 7 -16.82 2.54 9.52
C ALA A 7 -16.40 1.79 8.23
N TYR A 8 -15.18 1.25 8.21
CA TYR A 8 -14.68 0.33 7.18
C TYR A 8 -14.07 -0.91 7.86
N PRO A 9 -14.75 -2.08 7.81
CA PRO A 9 -14.36 -3.25 8.56
C PRO A 9 -13.49 -4.18 7.70
N VAL A 10 -12.28 -3.76 7.34
CA VAL A 10 -11.35 -4.66 6.63
C VAL A 10 -10.19 -5.00 7.55
N THR A 11 -10.25 -6.21 8.11
CA THR A 11 -9.09 -6.85 8.73
C THR A 11 -8.11 -7.20 7.61
N PRO A 12 -6.80 -6.95 7.76
CA PRO A 12 -5.86 -7.39 6.75
C PRO A 12 -5.90 -8.92 6.64
N GLU A 13 -6.34 -9.46 5.50
CA GLU A 13 -5.96 -10.83 5.11
C GLU A 13 -4.50 -10.71 4.70
N GLY A 14 -3.60 -10.78 5.68
CA GLY A 14 -2.16 -10.67 5.41
C GLY A 14 -1.68 -11.88 4.61
N GLY A 15 -0.93 -11.63 3.53
CA GLY A 15 -0.30 -12.68 2.74
C GLY A 15 -0.02 -12.25 1.29
N ASP A 16 0.66 -13.12 0.55
CA ASP A 16 1.06 -12.90 -0.85
C ASP A 16 -0.13 -12.89 -1.83
N ASP A 17 -1.31 -13.38 -1.39
CA ASP A 17 -2.53 -13.54 -2.19
C ASP A 17 -3.66 -12.56 -1.81
N ASP A 18 -3.36 -11.43 -1.16
CA ASP A 18 -4.40 -10.48 -0.78
C ASP A 18 -5.07 -9.87 -2.04
N PRO A 19 -6.37 -10.12 -2.29
CA PRO A 19 -7.04 -9.65 -3.50
C PRO A 19 -7.17 -8.13 -3.56
N ARG A 20 -6.90 -7.41 -2.47
CA ARG A 20 -6.87 -5.94 -2.42
C ARG A 20 -5.55 -5.39 -2.94
N PHE A 21 -4.47 -6.17 -2.93
CA PHE A 21 -3.18 -5.81 -3.52
C PHE A 21 -3.22 -6.03 -5.04
N THR A 22 -3.90 -5.13 -5.74
CA THR A 22 -4.13 -5.25 -7.18
C THR A 22 -3.10 -4.48 -8.01
N PHE A 23 -2.95 -4.89 -9.28
CA PHE A 23 -2.22 -4.08 -10.27
C PHE A 23 -2.80 -2.67 -10.45
N GLY A 24 -4.10 -2.49 -10.23
CA GLY A 24 -4.74 -1.17 -10.25
C GLY A 24 -4.22 -0.25 -9.15
N LEU A 25 -4.11 -0.77 -7.91
CA LEU A 25 -3.53 -0.03 -6.79
C LEU A 25 -2.07 0.37 -7.08
N LEU A 26 -1.27 -0.55 -7.62
CA LEU A 26 0.11 -0.26 -8.01
C LEU A 26 0.19 0.85 -9.07
N HIS A 27 -0.72 0.83 -10.05
CA HIS A 27 -0.82 1.88 -11.07
C HIS A 27 -1.22 3.23 -10.48
N ASP A 28 -2.23 3.27 -9.62
CA ASP A 28 -2.69 4.50 -8.97
C ASP A 28 -1.58 5.14 -8.12
N VAL A 29 -0.82 4.32 -7.39
CA VAL A 29 0.34 4.80 -6.61
C VAL A 29 1.45 5.32 -7.52
N ARG A 30 1.75 4.65 -8.64
CA ARG A 30 2.70 5.16 -9.65
C ARG A 30 2.28 6.55 -10.15
N MET A 31 0.99 6.73 -10.47
CA MET A 31 0.47 8.02 -10.93
C MET A 31 0.55 9.10 -9.85
N ALA A 32 0.25 8.75 -8.60
CA ALA A 32 0.38 9.65 -7.46
C ALA A 32 1.83 10.12 -7.27
N ILE A 33 2.80 9.21 -7.31
CA ILE A 33 4.22 9.53 -7.21
C ILE A 33 4.64 10.52 -8.30
N GLN A 34 4.27 10.26 -9.56
CA GLN A 34 4.56 11.16 -10.67
C GLN A 34 3.90 12.54 -10.54
N SER A 35 2.69 12.59 -9.97
CA SER A 35 1.99 13.86 -9.71
C SER A 35 2.67 14.74 -8.66
N HIS A 36 3.57 14.17 -7.85
CA HIS A 36 4.38 14.85 -6.85
C HIS A 36 5.81 15.15 -7.34
N ASP A 37 5.99 15.38 -8.65
CA ASP A 37 7.26 15.75 -9.29
C ASP A 37 8.37 14.68 -9.22
N TYR A 38 8.02 13.44 -8.88
CA TYR A 38 8.96 12.32 -9.01
C TYR A 38 9.09 11.85 -10.46
N PRO A 39 10.26 11.29 -10.85
CA PRO A 39 10.46 10.74 -12.18
C PRO A 39 9.43 9.67 -12.55
N GLU A 40 9.16 9.54 -13.85
CA GLU A 40 8.33 8.46 -14.36
C GLU A 40 8.98 7.09 -14.13
N ILE A 41 8.27 6.23 -13.40
CA ILE A 41 8.54 4.79 -13.32
C ILE A 41 8.20 4.16 -14.69
N SER A 42 9.21 4.01 -15.54
CA SER A 42 9.05 3.56 -16.94
C SER A 42 9.57 2.16 -17.22
N ASN A 43 10.34 1.58 -16.29
CA ASN A 43 10.91 0.25 -16.43
C ASN A 43 10.30 -0.75 -15.43
N GLY A 44 10.44 -2.04 -15.74
CA GLY A 44 9.86 -3.12 -14.94
C GLY A 44 10.53 -3.32 -13.58
N LEU A 45 11.82 -2.97 -13.44
CA LEU A 45 12.54 -3.12 -12.17
C LEU A 45 12.00 -2.13 -11.13
N ASP A 46 11.88 -0.86 -11.50
CA ASP A 46 11.30 0.17 -10.64
C ASP A 46 9.84 -0.13 -10.27
N LEU A 47 9.10 -0.78 -11.19
CA LEU A 47 7.73 -1.21 -10.92
C LEU A 47 7.67 -2.34 -9.88
N VAL A 48 8.60 -3.29 -9.93
CA VAL A 48 8.75 -4.36 -8.93
C VAL A 48 9.20 -3.77 -7.59
N ASP A 49 10.14 -2.84 -7.58
CA ASP A 49 10.58 -2.16 -6.36
C ASP A 49 9.43 -1.38 -5.70
N LEU A 50 8.63 -0.68 -6.49
CA LEU A 50 7.41 -0.01 -6.00
C LEU A 50 6.41 -1.03 -5.43
N GLN A 51 6.22 -2.16 -6.10
CA GLN A 51 5.32 -3.22 -5.64
C GLN A 51 5.77 -3.78 -4.28
N MET A 52 7.05 -4.11 -4.14
CA MET A 52 7.60 -4.62 -2.87
C MET A 52 7.52 -3.59 -1.75
N ALA A 53 7.83 -2.31 -2.04
CA ALA A 53 7.74 -1.23 -1.06
C ALA A 53 6.30 -1.00 -0.59
N LEU A 54 5.33 -1.02 -1.52
CA LEU A 54 3.91 -0.87 -1.21
C LEU A 54 3.38 -2.06 -0.40
N PHE A 55 3.76 -3.28 -0.75
CA PHE A 55 3.45 -4.48 0.02
C PHE A 55 3.98 -4.37 1.46
N GLY A 56 5.25 -4.01 1.61
CA GLY A 56 5.87 -3.79 2.92
C GLY A 56 5.19 -2.66 3.72
N PHE A 57 4.73 -1.59 3.07
CA PHE A 57 4.01 -0.51 3.73
C PHE A 57 2.61 -0.94 4.23
N LEU A 58 1.89 -1.73 3.44
CA LEU A 58 0.53 -2.15 3.75
C LEU A 58 0.47 -3.31 4.76
N TYR A 59 1.41 -4.24 4.66
CA TYR A 59 1.41 -5.50 5.42
C TYR A 59 2.52 -5.60 6.45
N GLY A 60 3.56 -4.76 6.37
CA GLY A 60 4.61 -4.70 7.38
C GLY A 60 4.01 -4.34 8.74
N THR A 61 4.38 -5.12 9.76
CA THR A 61 3.95 -4.85 11.14
C THR A 61 4.36 -3.42 11.51
N ASN A 62 3.38 -2.63 11.94
CA ASN A 62 3.54 -1.25 12.42
C ASN A 62 4.28 -1.20 13.79
N GLU A 63 5.43 -1.87 13.92
CA GLU A 63 6.27 -1.80 15.14
C GLU A 63 7.05 -0.48 15.21
N ARG A 64 7.08 0.30 14.12
CA ARG A 64 7.77 1.61 14.05
C ARG A 64 6.97 2.80 14.62
N ARG A 65 5.71 2.63 15.04
CA ARG A 65 4.89 3.73 15.62
C ARG A 65 4.54 3.57 17.10
N ALA A 66 5.18 2.63 17.81
CA ALA A 66 4.96 2.41 19.25
C ALA A 66 6.08 2.97 20.15
N GLY A 67 6.94 3.85 19.62
CA GLY A 67 8.12 4.36 20.33
C GLY A 67 8.50 5.80 19.98
N GLU A 68 7.53 6.68 19.82
CA GLU A 68 7.72 8.14 19.84
C GLU A 68 6.93 8.75 21.01
#